data_AF-A0A9E6JU51-F1
#
_entry.id   AF-A0A9E6JU51-F1
#
_cell.length_a   1.000
_cell.length_b   1.000
_cell.length_c   1.000
_cell.angle_alpha   90.00
_cell.angle_beta   90.00
_cell.angle_gamma   90.00
#
_symmetry.space_group_name_H-M   'P 1'
#
loop_
_entity.id
_entity.type
_entity.pdbx_description
1 polymer ?
#
loop_
_entity_poly.entity_id
_entity_poly.type
_entity_poly.pdbx_seq_one_letter_code
_entity_poly.pdbx_strand_id
1 'polypeptide(L)'
;MDMENYNVVVIGAGIGGLAAGALLARKGLQVTVLEAQDYPGGCAATFSMKGYRFDAGATIGCGFHPGAPMDRLGTELGISWPVTPEPVAWQYRHRDITLNLTTSRSGIISRFPRSEAFWKEQSLLASLLWRLAEGGLSWPVKGPRDLALLARKGIAELPGTALLLKFAA
;
A
#
# COMPACT_ATOMS: atom_id res chain seq x y z
N MET A 1 17.73 2.89 -25.01
CA MET A 1 16.37 2.89 -25.59
C MET A 1 15.88 4.31 -25.43
N ASP A 2 15.70 5.03 -26.52
CA ASP A 2 15.16 6.39 -26.46
C ASP A 2 13.70 6.31 -26.03
N MET A 3 13.42 6.85 -24.85
CA MET A 3 12.11 6.75 -24.21
C MET A 3 11.12 7.81 -24.72
N GLU A 4 11.58 8.82 -25.45
CA GLU A 4 10.76 9.98 -25.88
C GLU A 4 9.63 9.65 -26.86
N ASN A 5 9.67 8.49 -27.53
CA ASN A 5 8.66 8.08 -28.52
C ASN A 5 7.59 7.12 -27.99
N TYR A 6 7.59 6.77 -26.70
CA TYR A 6 6.58 5.87 -26.14
C TYR A 6 5.39 6.63 -25.57
N ASN A 7 4.25 6.50 -26.23
CA ASN A 7 2.96 6.84 -25.66
C ASN A 7 2.54 5.75 -24.68
N VAL A 8 2.52 6.06 -23.39
CA VAL A 8 2.03 5.13 -22.36
C VAL A 8 0.56 5.41 -22.10
N VAL A 9 -0.26 4.36 -22.20
CA VAL A 9 -1.67 4.42 -21.81
C VAL A 9 -1.84 3.70 -20.47
N VAL A 10 -2.34 4.43 -19.48
CA VAL A 10 -2.72 3.90 -18.17
C VAL A 10 -4.24 3.75 -18.14
N ILE A 11 -4.73 2.56 -17.85
CA ILE A 11 -6.17 2.28 -17.73
C ILE A 11 -6.56 2.30 -16.25
N GLY A 12 -7.48 3.21 -15.91
CA GLY A 12 -7.97 3.49 -14.57
C GLY A 12 -7.26 4.66 -13.90
N ALA A 13 -8.03 5.65 -13.43
CA ALA A 13 -7.58 6.79 -12.63
C ALA A 13 -7.86 6.60 -11.13
N GLY A 14 -7.69 5.37 -10.64
CA GLY A 14 -7.54 5.10 -9.21
C GLY A 14 -6.14 5.49 -8.70
N ILE A 15 -5.92 5.39 -7.37
CA ILE A 15 -4.64 5.78 -6.75
C ILE A 15 -3.41 5.12 -7.40
N GLY A 16 -3.50 3.82 -7.75
CA GLY A 16 -2.40 3.11 -8.40
C GLY A 16 -2.12 3.59 -9.83
N GLY A 17 -3.18 3.85 -10.61
CA GLY A 17 -3.04 4.35 -11.98
C GLY A 17 -2.53 5.79 -12.03
N LEU A 18 -3.04 6.65 -11.16
CA LEU A 18 -2.53 8.02 -11.02
C LEU A 18 -1.08 8.05 -10.54
N ALA A 19 -0.71 7.23 -9.56
CA ALA A 19 0.66 7.12 -9.10
C ALA A 19 1.60 6.64 -10.23
N ALA A 20 1.23 5.58 -10.94
CA ALA A 20 1.99 5.07 -12.08
C ALA A 20 2.14 6.12 -13.18
N GLY A 21 1.04 6.76 -13.58
CA GLY A 21 1.04 7.79 -14.62
C GLY A 21 1.89 9.01 -14.25
N ALA A 22 1.77 9.50 -13.01
CA ALA A 22 2.57 10.62 -12.53
C ALA A 22 4.06 10.30 -12.46
N LEU A 23 4.43 9.10 -12.00
CA LEU A 23 5.83 8.66 -11.95
C LEU A 23 6.43 8.50 -13.35
N LEU A 24 5.68 7.97 -14.30
CA LEU A 24 6.12 7.83 -15.69
C LEU A 24 6.24 9.20 -16.38
N ALA A 25 5.27 10.09 -16.18
CA ALA A 25 5.32 11.45 -16.69
C ALA A 25 6.52 12.23 -16.13
N ARG A 26 6.83 12.08 -14.83
CA ARG A 26 8.03 12.67 -14.21
C ARG A 26 9.33 12.15 -14.83
N LYS A 27 9.33 10.95 -15.41
CA LYS A 27 10.46 10.37 -16.16
C LYS A 27 10.51 10.82 -17.63
N GLY A 28 9.69 11.78 -18.04
CA GLY A 28 9.69 12.36 -19.39
C GLY A 28 8.84 11.59 -20.42
N LEU A 29 8.06 10.60 -19.99
CA LEU A 29 7.18 9.85 -20.89
C LEU A 29 5.88 10.61 -21.17
N GLN A 30 5.37 10.50 -22.39
CA GLN A 30 4.02 10.96 -22.71
C GLN A 30 3.00 9.94 -22.20
N VAL A 31 2.17 10.35 -21.23
CA VAL A 31 1.21 9.47 -20.57
C VAL A 31 -0.22 9.93 -20.81
N THR A 32 -1.08 9.01 -21.23
CA THR A 32 -2.54 9.19 -21.27
C THR A 32 -3.17 8.30 -20.21
N VAL A 33 -3.97 8.86 -19.31
CA VAL A 33 -4.75 8.10 -18.31
C VAL A 33 -6.20 8.05 -18.78
N LEU A 34 -6.77 6.86 -18.89
CA LEU A 34 -8.17 6.64 -19.28
C LEU A 34 -8.96 6.15 -18.07
N GLU A 35 -10.04 6.84 -17.72
CA GLU A 35 -10.96 6.47 -16.65
C GLU A 35 -12.35 6.23 -17.23
N ALA A 36 -13.03 5.19 -16.72
CA ALA A 36 -14.38 4.84 -17.15
C ALA A 36 -15.45 5.66 -16.42
N GLN A 37 -15.14 6.17 -15.23
CA GLN A 37 -16.01 7.05 -14.44
C GLN A 37 -15.81 8.53 -14.78
N ASP A 38 -16.76 9.37 -14.36
CA ASP A 38 -16.76 10.82 -14.65
C ASP A 38 -15.69 11.60 -13.86
N TYR A 39 -15.02 10.97 -12.90
CA TYR A 39 -14.00 11.58 -12.05
C TYR A 39 -13.00 10.53 -11.53
N PRO A 40 -11.76 10.94 -11.22
CA PRO A 40 -10.75 10.04 -10.69
C PRO A 40 -11.01 9.67 -9.23
N GLY A 41 -10.44 8.55 -8.78
CA GLY A 41 -10.43 8.15 -7.38
C GLY A 41 -10.56 6.64 -7.16
N GLY A 42 -11.26 5.93 -8.04
CA GLY A 42 -11.51 4.50 -7.88
C GLY A 42 -12.12 4.18 -6.51
N CYS A 43 -11.51 3.28 -5.73
CA CYS A 43 -11.98 2.98 -4.37
C CYS A 43 -11.88 4.16 -3.39
N ALA A 44 -11.12 5.21 -3.70
CA ALA A 44 -11.05 6.45 -2.90
C ALA A 44 -12.02 7.53 -3.42
N ALA A 45 -12.98 7.15 -4.26
CA ALA A 45 -14.02 8.05 -4.74
C ALA A 45 -14.95 8.51 -3.62
N THR A 46 -15.58 9.67 -3.83
CA THR A 46 -16.59 10.23 -2.93
C THR A 46 -17.88 10.46 -3.69
N PHE A 47 -19.01 10.52 -2.99
CA PHE A 47 -20.29 10.91 -3.57
C PHE A 47 -20.95 11.98 -2.70
N SER A 48 -21.80 12.80 -3.32
CA SER A 48 -22.54 13.84 -2.61
C SER A 48 -24.00 13.48 -2.45
N MET A 49 -24.53 13.65 -1.25
CA MET A 49 -25.95 13.42 -0.95
C MET A 49 -26.42 14.45 0.07
N LYS A 50 -27.52 15.16 -0.22
CA LYS A 50 -28.13 16.16 0.66
C LYS A 50 -27.16 17.26 1.14
N GLY A 51 -26.24 17.71 0.28
CA GLY A 51 -25.25 18.74 0.62
C GLY A 51 -24.03 18.25 1.40
N TYR A 52 -23.96 16.96 1.73
CA TYR A 52 -22.80 16.33 2.36
C TYR A 52 -22.00 15.53 1.35
N ARG A 53 -20.69 15.37 1.60
CA ARG A 53 -19.81 14.50 0.83
C ARG A 53 -19.44 13.29 1.68
N PHE A 54 -19.56 12.11 1.09
CA PHE A 54 -19.31 10.83 1.73
C PHE A 54 -18.26 10.04 0.95
N ASP A 55 -17.48 9.24 1.66
CA ASP A 55 -16.57 8.29 1.03
C ASP A 55 -17.37 7.11 0.46
N ALA A 56 -17.10 6.73 -0.79
CA ALA A 56 -17.74 5.59 -1.42
C ALA A 56 -17.07 4.25 -1.03
N GLY A 57 -15.80 4.29 -0.63
CA GLY A 57 -15.00 3.11 -0.30
C GLY A 57 -13.99 3.38 0.80
N ALA A 58 -12.79 3.84 0.42
CA ALA A 58 -11.72 4.12 1.36
C ALA A 58 -12.10 5.29 2.29
N THR A 59 -12.26 4.99 3.57
CA THR A 59 -12.65 5.97 4.61
C THR A 59 -11.47 6.56 5.37
N ILE A 60 -10.33 5.87 5.39
CA ILE A 60 -9.11 6.34 6.05
C ILE A 60 -7.92 6.07 5.14
N GLY A 61 -7.18 7.14 4.83
CA GLY A 61 -5.94 7.06 4.07
C GLY A 61 -4.84 6.41 4.88
N CYS A 62 -4.11 5.47 4.28
CA CYS A 62 -2.99 4.78 4.90
C CYS A 62 -1.68 5.01 4.13
N GLY A 63 -0.54 4.77 4.79
CA GLY A 63 0.77 4.83 4.14
C GLY A 63 1.37 6.22 3.98
N PHE A 64 0.91 7.21 4.76
CA PHE A 64 1.45 8.58 4.80
C PHE A 64 2.54 8.80 5.86
N HIS A 65 2.86 7.81 6.68
CA HIS A 65 3.94 7.93 7.65
C HIS A 65 5.32 7.84 6.96
N PRO A 66 6.39 8.34 7.60
CA PRO A 66 7.73 8.31 7.00
C PRO A 66 8.12 6.93 6.50
N GLY A 67 8.63 6.87 5.27
CA GLY A 67 9.07 5.65 4.61
C GLY A 67 7.95 4.75 4.09
N ALA A 68 6.68 5.15 4.19
CA ALA A 68 5.55 4.40 3.63
C ALA A 68 5.27 4.77 2.16
N PRO A 69 4.40 4.02 1.45
CA PRO A 69 4.20 4.22 0.01
C PRO A 69 3.78 5.63 -0.41
N MET A 70 2.85 6.27 0.33
CA MET A 70 2.39 7.63 -0.02
C MET A 70 3.44 8.69 0.33
N ASP A 71 4.17 8.51 1.42
CA ASP A 71 5.30 9.39 1.78
C ASP A 71 6.42 9.35 0.73
N ARG A 72 6.80 8.14 0.29
CA ARG A 72 7.75 7.95 -0.81
C ARG A 72 7.24 8.53 -2.12
N LEU A 73 5.96 8.33 -2.45
CA LEU A 73 5.35 8.90 -3.65
C LEU A 73 5.33 10.44 -3.59
N GLY A 74 5.06 11.02 -2.42
CA GLY A 74 5.07 12.45 -2.20
C GLY A 74 6.47 13.05 -2.43
N THR A 75 7.49 12.44 -1.83
CA THR A 75 8.91 12.79 -2.06
C THR A 75 9.29 12.60 -3.53
N GLU A 76 8.92 11.43 -4.05
CA GLU A 76 8.81 11.00 -5.45
C GLU A 76 8.43 12.12 -6.40
N LEU A 77 7.30 12.75 -6.15
CA LEU A 77 6.63 13.65 -7.06
C LEU A 77 6.74 15.12 -6.65
N GLY A 78 7.35 15.43 -5.51
CA GLY A 78 7.38 16.78 -4.94
C GLY A 78 6.02 17.23 -4.40
N ILE A 79 5.19 16.29 -3.94
CA ILE A 79 3.85 16.54 -3.42
C ILE A 79 3.89 16.57 -1.89
N SER A 80 3.34 17.63 -1.31
CA SER A 80 3.02 17.68 0.12
C SER A 80 1.56 17.29 0.31
N TRP A 81 1.32 16.22 1.07
CA TRP A 81 -0.04 15.71 1.29
C TRP A 81 -0.72 16.48 2.44
N PRO A 82 -1.92 17.05 2.23
CA PRO A 82 -2.69 17.72 3.28
C PRO A 82 -3.40 16.68 4.15
N VAL A 83 -2.65 15.85 4.86
CA VAL A 83 -3.19 14.78 5.71
C VAL A 83 -3.15 15.17 7.19
N THR A 84 -4.16 14.75 7.93
CA THR A 84 -4.20 14.85 9.39
C THR A 84 -4.13 13.45 9.99
N PRO A 85 -3.25 13.20 10.98
CA PRO A 85 -3.19 11.89 11.63
C PRO A 85 -4.50 11.56 12.36
N GLU A 86 -5.07 10.39 12.07
CA GLU A 86 -6.18 9.83 12.83
C GLU A 86 -5.62 8.84 13.88
N PRO A 87 -5.71 9.14 15.18
CA PRO A 87 -5.16 8.28 16.23
C PRO A 87 -5.87 6.93 16.37
N VAL A 88 -7.14 6.84 15.98
CA VAL A 88 -7.95 5.62 16.03
C VAL A 88 -8.37 5.23 14.62
N ALA A 89 -7.60 4.32 14.02
CA ALA A 89 -7.90 3.82 12.68
C ALA A 89 -9.30 3.18 12.66
N TRP A 90 -9.60 2.28 13.61
CA TRP A 90 -10.94 1.72 13.73
C TRP A 90 -11.33 1.55 15.19
N GLN A 91 -12.63 1.57 15.46
CA GLN A 91 -13.16 1.20 16.76
C GLN A 91 -14.06 -0.01 16.63
N TYR A 92 -13.66 -1.11 17.27
CA TYR A 92 -14.49 -2.29 17.38
C TYR A 92 -15.46 -2.13 18.55
N ARG A 93 -16.75 -2.35 18.29
CA ARG A 93 -17.82 -2.32 19.30
C ARG A 93 -18.64 -3.59 19.22
N HIS A 94 -18.69 -4.35 20.32
CA HIS A 94 -19.56 -5.52 20.44
C HIS A 94 -19.98 -5.75 21.89
N ARG A 95 -21.28 -5.66 22.17
CA ARG A 95 -21.85 -5.71 23.54
C ARG A 95 -21.16 -4.69 24.45
N ASP A 96 -20.51 -5.14 25.51
CA ASP A 96 -19.76 -4.36 26.49
C ASP A 96 -18.29 -4.09 26.07
N ILE A 97 -17.85 -4.64 24.93
CA ILE A 97 -16.47 -4.49 24.46
C ILE A 97 -16.39 -3.29 23.51
N THR A 98 -15.55 -2.33 23.86
CA THR A 98 -15.08 -1.26 22.98
C THR A 98 -13.55 -1.29 22.90
N LEU A 99 -13.01 -1.40 21.69
CA LEU A 99 -11.56 -1.45 21.45
C LEU A 99 -11.17 -0.45 20.37
N ASN A 100 -10.24 0.43 20.69
CA ASN A 100 -9.61 1.31 19.71
C ASN A 100 -8.44 0.58 19.06
N LEU A 101 -8.49 0.44 17.74
CA LEU A 101 -7.36 0.05 16.92
C LEU A 101 -6.56 1.30 16.63
N THR A 102 -5.44 1.44 17.33
CA THR A 102 -4.50 2.55 17.17
C THR A 102 -3.22 2.06 16.52
N THR A 103 -2.21 2.92 16.42
CA THR A 103 -0.85 2.54 16.00
C THR A 103 -0.19 1.54 16.95
N SER A 104 -0.68 1.42 18.19
CA SER A 104 -0.20 0.47 19.19
C SER A 104 -1.23 -0.62 19.48
N ARG A 105 -0.74 -1.84 19.70
CA ARG A 105 -1.55 -2.99 20.12
C ARG A 105 -1.66 -3.15 21.63
N SER A 106 -1.04 -2.26 22.42
CA SER A 106 -0.99 -2.37 23.88
C SER A 106 -2.38 -2.46 24.52
N GLY A 107 -3.36 -1.68 24.03
CA GLY A 107 -4.74 -1.75 24.52
C GLY A 107 -5.41 -3.10 24.24
N ILE A 108 -5.18 -3.68 23.06
CA ILE A 108 -5.71 -5.00 22.68
C ILE A 108 -5.06 -6.09 23.54
N ILE A 109 -3.73 -6.07 23.68
CA ILE A 109 -2.97 -7.07 24.45
C ILE A 109 -3.33 -7.00 25.94
N SER A 110 -3.49 -5.79 26.49
CA SER A 110 -3.94 -5.62 27.88
C SER A 110 -5.31 -6.26 28.13
N ARG A 111 -6.24 -6.14 27.17
CA ARG A 111 -7.58 -6.75 27.28
C ARG A 111 -7.59 -8.25 26.98
N PHE A 112 -6.75 -8.70 26.06
CA PHE A 112 -6.65 -10.10 25.63
C PHE A 112 -5.18 -10.58 25.68
N PRO A 113 -4.62 -10.87 26.87
CA PRO A 113 -3.20 -11.21 27.00
C PRO A 113 -2.79 -12.44 26.18
N ARG A 114 -3.70 -13.42 26.05
CA ARG A 114 -3.49 -14.63 25.24
C ARG A 114 -3.27 -14.35 23.75
N SER A 115 -3.63 -13.16 23.26
CA SER A 115 -3.45 -12.76 21.86
C SER A 115 -2.03 -12.26 21.55
N GLU A 116 -1.16 -12.06 22.55
CA GLU A 116 0.17 -11.48 22.34
C GLU A 116 1.02 -12.30 21.36
N ALA A 117 1.03 -13.62 21.50
CA ALA A 117 1.77 -14.51 20.60
C ALA A 117 1.30 -14.36 19.14
N PHE A 118 -0.02 -14.28 18.93
CA PHE A 118 -0.61 -14.04 17.60
C PHE A 118 -0.14 -12.70 17.03
N TRP A 119 -0.19 -11.62 17.81
CA TRP A 119 0.23 -10.30 17.31
C TRP A 119 1.74 -10.20 17.04
N LYS A 120 2.57 -10.92 17.80
CA LYS A 120 4.01 -11.07 17.53
C LYS A 120 4.24 -11.75 16.19
N GLU A 121 3.54 -12.86 15.92
CA GLU A 121 3.60 -13.55 14.64
C GLU A 121 3.11 -12.66 13.48
N GLN A 122 1.96 -12.01 13.62
CA GLN A 122 1.43 -11.09 12.61
C GLN A 122 2.40 -9.93 12.31
N SER A 123 3.06 -9.37 13.33
CA SER A 123 4.03 -8.28 13.14
C SER A 123 5.28 -8.76 12.40
N LEU A 124 5.74 -9.99 12.69
CA LEU A 124 6.86 -10.61 12.00
C LEU A 124 6.53 -10.86 10.52
N LEU A 125 5.36 -11.45 10.25
CA LEU A 125 4.87 -11.72 8.89
C LEU A 125 4.70 -10.42 8.10
N ALA A 126 4.05 -9.41 8.67
CA ALA A 126 3.86 -8.12 8.02
C ALA A 126 5.21 -7.46 7.67
N SER A 127 6.16 -7.46 8.61
CA SER A 127 7.49 -6.90 8.37
C SER A 127 8.25 -7.62 7.25
N LEU A 128 8.13 -8.95 7.21
CA LEU A 128 8.73 -9.77 6.16
C LEU A 128 8.10 -9.49 4.79
N LEU A 129 6.77 -9.45 4.72
CA LEU A 129 6.05 -9.14 3.48
C LEU A 129 6.39 -7.75 2.96
N TRP A 130 6.52 -6.75 3.85
CA TRP A 130 6.96 -5.40 3.47
C TRP A 130 8.37 -5.39 2.90
N ARG A 131 9.34 -6.07 3.53
CA ARG A 131 10.71 -6.18 2.99
C ARG A 131 10.74 -6.90 1.64
N LEU A 132 9.93 -7.94 1.46
CA LEU A 132 9.81 -8.65 0.19
C LEU A 132 9.18 -7.80 -0.91
N ALA A 133 8.19 -6.96 -0.57
CA ALA A 133 7.56 -6.04 -1.51
C ALA A 133 8.49 -4.87 -1.87
N GLU A 134 9.34 -4.45 -0.92
CA GLU A 134 10.24 -3.32 -1.07
C GLU A 134 11.29 -3.54 -2.18
N GLY A 135 11.54 -2.52 -3.00
CA GLY A 135 12.48 -2.59 -4.13
C GLY A 135 11.96 -3.32 -5.37
N GLY A 136 10.68 -3.72 -5.37
CA GLY A 136 10.03 -4.40 -6.49
C GLY A 136 10.50 -5.86 -6.66
N LEU A 137 9.67 -6.65 -7.31
CA LEU A 137 10.05 -7.97 -7.81
C LEU A 137 10.15 -7.85 -9.32
N SER A 138 11.24 -8.34 -9.91
CA SER A 138 11.35 -8.48 -11.36
C SER A 138 10.32 -9.51 -11.83
N TRP A 139 9.11 -9.05 -12.18
CA TRP A 139 8.05 -9.90 -12.69
C TRP A 139 7.31 -9.24 -13.86
N PRO A 140 7.02 -9.96 -14.96
CA PRO A 140 7.46 -11.32 -15.25
C PRO A 140 8.98 -11.39 -15.46
N VAL A 141 9.60 -12.54 -15.14
CA VAL A 141 11.03 -12.78 -15.36
C VAL A 141 11.31 -12.74 -16.87
N LYS A 142 12.16 -11.81 -17.32
CA LYS A 142 12.49 -11.66 -18.75
C LYS A 142 13.86 -12.23 -19.11
N GLY A 143 14.70 -12.57 -18.11
CA GLY A 143 16.00 -13.18 -18.38
C GLY A 143 16.83 -13.53 -17.13
N PRO A 144 18.10 -13.92 -17.33
CA PRO A 144 18.97 -14.42 -16.26
C PRO A 144 19.22 -13.41 -15.14
N ARG A 145 19.25 -12.10 -15.45
CA ARG A 145 19.41 -11.03 -14.46
C ARG A 145 18.22 -10.95 -13.50
N ASP A 146 17.01 -11.06 -14.02
CA ASP A 146 15.79 -11.07 -13.20
C ASP A 146 15.76 -12.29 -12.29
N LEU A 147 16.18 -13.45 -12.83
CA LEU A 147 16.30 -14.68 -12.05
C LEU A 147 17.32 -14.53 -10.90
N ALA A 148 18.48 -13.94 -11.18
CA ALA A 148 19.51 -13.68 -10.18
C ALA A 148 19.06 -12.66 -9.13
N LEU A 149 18.30 -11.62 -9.52
CA LEU A 149 17.72 -10.64 -8.60
C LEU A 149 16.69 -11.29 -7.67
N LEU A 150 15.77 -12.11 -8.23
CA LEU A 150 14.80 -12.86 -7.45
C LEU A 150 15.47 -13.86 -6.51
N ALA A 151 16.46 -14.61 -7.00
CA ALA A 151 17.22 -15.55 -6.18
C ALA A 151 17.98 -14.84 -5.05
N ARG A 152 18.66 -13.73 -5.34
CA ARG A 152 19.36 -12.92 -4.33
C ARG A 152 18.39 -12.40 -3.27
N LYS A 153 17.23 -11.90 -3.69
CA LYS A 153 16.21 -11.37 -2.77
C LYS A 153 15.61 -12.47 -1.91
N GLY A 154 15.31 -13.63 -2.51
CA GLY A 154 14.87 -14.83 -1.81
C GLY A 154 15.90 -15.28 -0.78
N ILE A 155 17.17 -15.40 -1.18
CA ILE A 155 18.30 -15.83 -0.32
C ILE A 155 18.53 -14.86 0.83
N ALA A 156 18.52 -13.55 0.58
CA ALA A 156 18.70 -12.53 1.62
C ALA A 156 17.61 -12.59 2.69
N GLU A 157 16.39 -12.98 2.33
CA GLU A 157 15.23 -13.05 3.23
C GLU A 157 14.91 -14.50 3.69
N LEU A 158 15.73 -15.51 3.32
CA LEU A 158 15.51 -16.95 3.58
C LEU A 158 15.18 -17.32 5.04
N PRO A 159 15.83 -16.74 6.08
CA PRO A 159 15.50 -17.09 7.46
C PRO A 159 14.05 -16.74 7.83
N GLY A 160 13.49 -15.70 7.21
CA GLY A 160 12.11 -15.25 7.42
C GLY A 160 11.11 -15.90 6.46
N THR A 161 11.47 -16.07 5.19
CA THR A 161 10.55 -16.61 4.15
C THR A 161 10.21 -18.09 4.34
N ALA A 162 11.06 -18.88 5.02
CA ALA A 162 10.70 -20.24 5.41
C ALA A 162 9.43 -20.30 6.30
N LEU A 163 9.17 -19.23 7.08
CA LEU A 163 7.92 -19.12 7.85
C LEU A 163 6.69 -18.99 6.94
N LEU A 164 6.84 -18.35 5.78
CA LEU A 164 5.76 -18.18 4.81
C LEU A 164 5.35 -19.50 4.14
N LEU A 165 6.23 -20.49 4.08
CA LEU A 165 5.92 -21.82 3.52
C LEU A 165 4.76 -22.50 4.25
N LYS A 166 4.53 -22.19 5.53
CA LYS A 166 3.37 -22.69 6.29
C LYS A 166 2.02 -22.24 5.71
N PHE A 167 2.02 -21.19 4.90
CA PHE A 167 0.84 -20.60 4.28
C PHE A 167 0.77 -20.85 2.76
N ALA A 168 1.79 -21.50 2.18
CA ALA A 168 1.79 -21.89 0.78
C ALA A 168 1.12 -23.26 0.63
N ALA A 169 -0.21 -23.28 0.58
CA ALA A 169 -1.03 -24.45 0.33
C ALA A 169 -1.91 -24.22 -0.91
#